data_AF-A0A354ZZK6-F1
#
_entry.id   AF-A0A354ZZK6-F1
#
_cell.length_a   1.000
_cell.length_b   1.000
_cell.length_c   1.000
_cell.angle_alpha   90.00
_cell.angle_beta   90.00
_cell.angle_gamma   90.00
#
_symmetry.space_group_name_H-M   'P 1'
#
loop_
_entity.id
_entity.type
_entity.pdbx_description
1 polymer ?
#
loop_
_entity_poly.entity_id
_entity_poly.type
_entity_poly.pdbx_seq_one_letter_code
_entity_poly.pdbx_strand_id
1 'polypeptide(L)'
;MILSELNIVKMMEKVNRTFISVTGHSISFMDSEGRSVLPFNLNIFSEFCKYVINSEKGGPKCMECNKMIGSDSEDLSPRISQCYMGLTIITIPIVISGKCNYSITCGQMLMAGEEEEFFQELRFKASELDLDRKKLISFGRRVKVVAANFF
;
A
#
# COMPACT_ATOMS: atom_id res chain seq x y z
N MET A 1 -18.39 -23.92 -4.07
CA MET A 1 -17.53 -22.99 -3.30
C MET A 1 -16.39 -22.40 -4.15
N ILE A 2 -15.75 -23.16 -5.05
CA ILE A 2 -14.60 -22.70 -5.87
C ILE A 2 -14.97 -21.60 -6.89
N LEU A 3 -16.18 -21.65 -7.46
CA LEU A 3 -16.60 -20.71 -8.52
C LEU A 3 -16.80 -19.27 -8.00
N SER A 4 -17.26 -19.10 -6.76
CA SER A 4 -17.48 -17.78 -6.17
C SER A 4 -16.18 -17.04 -5.88
N GLU A 5 -15.16 -17.75 -5.38
CA GLU A 5 -13.83 -17.18 -5.14
C GLU A 5 -13.15 -16.77 -6.45
N LEU A 6 -13.24 -17.61 -7.48
CA LEU A 6 -12.70 -17.29 -8.80
C LEU A 6 -13.35 -16.03 -9.41
N ASN A 7 -14.66 -15.85 -9.21
CA ASN A 7 -15.36 -14.66 -9.68
C ASN A 7 -14.93 -13.39 -8.94
N ILE A 8 -14.66 -13.48 -7.64
CA ILE A 8 -14.15 -12.36 -6.83
C ILE A 8 -12.76 -11.94 -7.32
N VAL A 9 -11.85 -12.89 -7.52
CA VAL A 9 -10.49 -12.61 -8.02
C VAL A 9 -10.55 -11.92 -9.39
N LYS A 10 -11.36 -12.43 -10.33
CA LYS A 10 -11.57 -11.79 -11.65
C LYS A 10 -12.13 -10.38 -11.54
N MET A 11 -13.03 -10.14 -10.59
CA MET A 11 -13.56 -8.81 -10.33
C MET A 11 -12.45 -7.88 -9.83
N MET A 12 -11.63 -8.31 -8.87
CA MET A 12 -10.49 -7.55 -8.35
C MET A 12 -9.50 -7.19 -9.46
N GLU A 13 -9.16 -8.14 -10.35
CA GLU A 13 -8.29 -7.90 -11.50
C GLU A 13 -8.85 -6.84 -12.45
N LYS A 14 -10.16 -6.91 -12.73
CA LYS A 14 -10.85 -5.93 -13.59
C LYS A 14 -10.85 -4.54 -12.95
N VAL A 15 -11.14 -4.46 -11.65
CA VAL A 15 -11.11 -3.19 -10.90
C VAL A 15 -9.70 -2.61 -10.90
N ASN A 16 -8.67 -3.41 -10.60
CA ASN A 16 -7.27 -2.97 -10.60
C ASN A 16 -6.87 -2.37 -11.95
N ARG A 17 -7.11 -3.12 -13.04
CA ARG A 17 -6.78 -2.68 -14.40
C ARG A 17 -7.50 -1.38 -14.78
N THR A 18 -8.79 -1.29 -14.44
CA THR A 18 -9.59 -0.11 -14.75
C THR A 18 -9.09 1.10 -13.96
N PHE A 19 -8.86 0.94 -12.65
CA PHE A 19 -8.36 2.00 -11.80
C PHE A 19 -7.01 2.54 -12.27
N ILE A 20 -6.07 1.64 -12.60
CA ILE A 20 -4.78 2.01 -13.19
C ILE A 20 -4.96 2.78 -14.50
N SER A 21 -5.82 2.31 -15.41
CA SER A 21 -6.01 2.95 -16.71
C SER A 21 -6.59 4.36 -16.63
N VAL A 22 -7.39 4.65 -15.60
CA VAL A 22 -8.03 5.95 -15.40
C VAL A 22 -7.16 6.90 -14.58
N THR A 23 -6.50 6.40 -13.53
CA THR A 23 -5.81 7.24 -12.55
C THR A 23 -4.30 7.28 -12.70
N GLY A 24 -3.72 6.29 -13.39
CA GLY A 24 -2.28 6.05 -13.40
C GLY A 24 -1.69 5.55 -12.06
N HIS A 25 -2.52 5.27 -11.05
CA HIS A 25 -2.09 4.80 -9.74
C HIS A 25 -2.41 3.32 -9.55
N SER A 26 -1.55 2.60 -8.84
CA SER A 26 -1.81 1.22 -8.46
C SER A 26 -2.67 1.15 -7.21
N ILE A 27 -3.63 0.22 -7.21
CA ILE A 27 -4.22 -0.31 -5.97
C ILE A 27 -3.75 -1.76 -5.78
N SER A 28 -3.77 -2.22 -4.54
CA SER A 28 -3.50 -3.61 -4.18
C SER A 28 -4.68 -4.19 -3.43
N PHE A 29 -4.92 -5.48 -3.59
CA PHE A 29 -5.94 -6.22 -2.87
C PHE A 29 -5.25 -7.10 -1.85
N MET A 30 -5.58 -6.91 -0.58
CA MET A 30 -4.92 -7.60 0.53
C MET A 30 -5.91 -8.52 1.23
N ASP A 31 -5.45 -9.69 1.68
CA ASP A 31 -6.19 -10.53 2.62
C ASP A 31 -6.10 -9.98 4.06
N SER A 32 -6.75 -10.67 5.01
CA SER A 32 -6.75 -10.27 6.42
C SER A 32 -5.37 -10.24 7.08
N GLU A 33 -4.39 -10.96 6.50
CA GLU A 33 -3.01 -11.01 6.99
C GLU A 33 -2.09 -9.99 6.29
N GLY A 34 -2.64 -9.16 5.39
CA GLY A 34 -1.89 -8.14 4.64
C GLY A 34 -1.14 -8.70 3.43
N ARG A 35 -1.43 -9.94 3.02
CA ARG A 35 -0.83 -10.56 1.84
C ARG A 35 -1.61 -10.18 0.60
N SER A 36 -0.90 -9.94 -0.50
CA SER A 36 -1.54 -9.59 -1.77
C SER A 36 -2.31 -10.77 -2.35
N VAL A 37 -3.59 -10.55 -2.66
CA VAL A 37 -4.48 -11.51 -3.33
C VAL A 37 -4.12 -11.66 -4.81
N LEU A 38 -3.67 -10.56 -5.42
CA LEU A 38 -3.20 -10.52 -6.82
C LEU A 38 -1.68 -10.27 -6.85
N PRO A 39 -0.95 -10.74 -7.88
CA PRO A 39 0.44 -10.33 -8.06
C PRO A 39 0.57 -8.80 -8.15
N PHE A 40 1.57 -8.23 -7.47
CA PHE A 40 1.83 -6.80 -7.61
C PHE A 40 2.27 -6.46 -9.03
N ASN A 41 1.68 -5.41 -9.61
CA ASN A 41 2.21 -4.80 -10.82
C ASN A 41 3.35 -3.84 -10.44
N LEU A 42 4.52 -4.40 -10.18
CA LEU A 42 5.70 -3.63 -9.77
C LEU A 42 6.14 -2.61 -10.83
N ASN A 43 5.69 -2.69 -12.09
CA ASN A 43 6.04 -1.68 -13.09
C ASN A 43 5.43 -0.31 -12.79
N ILE A 44 4.29 -0.28 -12.08
CA ILE A 44 3.57 0.96 -11.73
C ILE A 44 4.05 1.53 -10.40
N PHE A 45 4.69 0.71 -9.57
CA PHE A 45 5.12 1.13 -8.26
C PHE A 45 6.21 2.19 -8.36
N SER A 46 6.33 3.04 -7.34
CA SER A 46 7.48 3.92 -7.21
C SER A 46 8.76 3.09 -7.01
N GLU A 47 9.88 3.60 -7.52
CA GLU A 47 11.20 2.97 -7.29
C GLU A 47 11.51 2.85 -5.79
N PHE A 48 11.00 3.77 -4.98
CA PHE A 48 11.13 3.73 -3.52
C PHE A 48 10.44 2.48 -2.96
N CYS A 49 9.15 2.28 -3.26
CA CYS A 49 8.40 1.13 -2.77
C CYS A 49 8.94 -0.19 -3.33
N LYS A 50 9.36 -0.23 -4.61
CA LYS A 50 10.03 -1.42 -5.18
C LYS A 50 11.30 -1.77 -4.44
N TYR A 51 12.08 -0.77 -4.04
CA TYR A 51 13.33 -1.02 -3.33
C TYR A 51 13.09 -1.59 -1.93
N VAL A 52 12.11 -1.04 -1.20
CA VAL A 52 11.78 -1.50 0.16
C VAL A 52 11.09 -2.86 0.16
N ILE A 53 10.09 -3.08 -0.71
CA ILE A 53 9.30 -4.33 -0.70
C ILE A 53 10.15 -5.57 -1.05
N ASN A 54 11.17 -5.40 -1.88
CA ASN A 54 12.05 -6.48 -2.30
C ASN A 54 13.24 -6.70 -1.35
N SER A 55 13.35 -5.94 -0.26
CA SER A 55 14.39 -6.18 0.74
C SER A 55 13.93 -7.16 1.80
N GLU A 56 14.88 -7.92 2.34
CA GLU A 56 14.63 -8.97 3.34
C GLU A 56 13.86 -8.46 4.56
N LYS A 57 14.23 -7.27 5.07
CA LYS A 57 13.59 -6.67 6.25
C LYS A 57 12.42 -5.75 5.91
N GLY A 58 12.42 -5.14 4.72
CA GLY A 58 11.40 -4.18 4.30
C GLY A 58 10.10 -4.84 3.84
N GLY A 59 10.19 -5.96 3.11
CA GLY A 59 9.02 -6.72 2.64
C GLY A 59 8.05 -7.12 3.78
N PRO A 60 8.54 -7.74 4.88
CA PRO A 60 7.70 -8.05 6.04
C PRO A 60 7.03 -6.82 6.66
N LYS A 61 7.72 -5.67 6.73
CA LYS A 61 7.14 -4.41 7.21
C LYS A 61 6.07 -3.86 6.28
N CYS A 62 6.26 -3.97 4.97
CA CYS A 62 5.21 -3.64 4.01
C CYS A 62 3.98 -4.51 4.21
N MET A 63 4.14 -5.82 4.40
CA MET A 63 3.02 -6.75 4.66
C MET A 63 2.29 -6.39 5.96
N GLU A 64 3.02 -6.10 7.04
CA GLU A 64 2.46 -5.71 8.33
C GLU A 64 1.59 -4.46 8.23
N CYS A 65 2.03 -3.42 7.50
CA CYS A 65 1.24 -2.21 7.29
C CYS A 65 -0.03 -2.42 6.46
N ASN A 66 -0.09 -3.50 5.67
CA ASN A 66 -1.26 -3.86 4.88
C ASN A 66 -2.21 -4.79 5.63
N LYS A 67 -1.85 -5.26 6.83
CA LYS A 67 -2.69 -6.11 7.64
C LYS A 67 -3.95 -5.36 8.05
N MET A 68 -5.11 -5.98 7.86
CA MET A 68 -6.37 -5.39 8.30
C MET A 68 -6.45 -5.41 9.83
N ILE A 69 -7.00 -4.34 10.40
CA ILE A 69 -7.43 -4.37 11.80
C ILE A 69 -8.68 -5.26 11.85
N GLY A 70 -8.50 -6.53 12.19
CA GLY A 70 -9.52 -7.51 12.60
C GLY A 70 -10.74 -7.69 11.70
N SER A 71 -11.05 -8.94 11.30
CA SER A 71 -12.32 -9.29 10.63
C SER A 71 -13.58 -8.91 11.41
N ASP A 72 -13.42 -8.67 12.72
CA ASP A 72 -14.48 -8.37 13.69
C ASP A 72 -14.53 -6.87 14.05
N SER A 73 -13.81 -6.03 13.31
CA SER A 73 -13.89 -4.58 13.44
C SER A 73 -15.31 -4.10 13.10
N GLU A 74 -15.98 -3.43 14.05
CA GLU A 74 -17.25 -2.75 13.79
C GLU A 74 -17.08 -1.55 12.85
N ASP A 75 -15.88 -0.97 12.81
CA ASP A 75 -15.54 0.13 11.93
C ASP A 75 -15.03 -0.40 10.58
N LEU A 76 -15.87 -0.24 9.55
CA LEU A 76 -15.58 -0.56 8.15
C LEU A 76 -15.25 0.68 7.31
N SER A 77 -14.99 1.82 7.96
CA SER A 77 -14.64 3.06 7.27
C SER A 77 -13.26 2.98 6.60
N PRO A 78 -13.06 3.71 5.48
CA PRO A 78 -11.73 3.91 4.93
C PRO A 78 -10.80 4.57 5.95
N ARG A 79 -9.57 4.07 6.03
CA ARG A 79 -8.56 4.60 6.95
C ARG A 79 -7.38 5.14 6.17
N ILE A 80 -6.90 6.32 6.58
CA ILE A 80 -5.67 6.92 6.07
C ILE A 80 -4.65 6.84 7.20
N SER A 81 -3.49 6.27 6.92
CA SER A 81 -2.37 6.18 7.86
C SER A 81 -1.03 6.30 7.12
N GLN A 82 0.07 6.23 7.85
CA GLN A 82 1.40 6.08 7.26
C GLN A 82 1.89 4.65 7.38
N CYS A 83 2.62 4.17 6.38
CA CYS A 83 3.32 2.89 6.43
C CYS A 83 4.62 3.02 7.24
N TYR A 84 5.33 1.91 7.42
CA TYR A 84 6.58 1.86 8.19
C TYR A 84 7.63 2.87 7.72
N MET A 85 7.63 3.19 6.42
CA MET A 85 8.56 4.13 5.79
C MET A 85 8.06 5.58 5.76
N GLY A 86 6.91 5.88 6.37
CA GLY A 86 6.33 7.23 6.42
C GLY A 86 5.52 7.62 5.18
N LEU A 87 5.26 6.70 4.23
CA LEU A 87 4.39 6.99 3.09
C LEU A 87 2.93 6.78 3.45
N THR A 88 2.04 7.62 2.93
CA THR A 88 0.60 7.49 3.08
C THR A 88 0.11 6.15 2.51
N ILE A 89 -0.76 5.49 3.27
CA ILE A 89 -1.55 4.33 2.86
C ILE A 89 -3.03 4.59 3.19
N ILE A 90 -3.89 4.36 2.22
CA ILE A 90 -5.34 4.36 2.33
C ILE A 90 -5.77 2.90 2.28
N THR A 91 -6.47 2.45 3.32
CA THR A 91 -7.02 1.10 3.44
C THR A 91 -8.53 1.17 3.42
N ILE A 92 -9.14 0.48 2.46
CA ILE A 92 -10.59 0.42 2.27
C ILE A 92 -11.03 -1.04 2.49
N PRO A 93 -11.76 -1.35 3.57
CA PRO A 93 -12.27 -2.70 3.82
C PRO A 93 -13.24 -3.17 2.72
N ILE A 94 -13.19 -4.46 2.37
CA ILE A 94 -14.12 -5.10 1.43
C ILE A 94 -14.92 -6.18 2.17
N VAL A 95 -16.25 -6.00 2.18
CA VAL A 95 -17.19 -6.96 2.76
C VAL A 95 -17.76 -7.86 1.68
N ILE A 96 -17.59 -9.17 1.83
CA ILE A 96 -18.17 -10.19 0.95
C ILE A 96 -18.99 -11.14 1.80
N SER A 97 -20.29 -11.27 1.48
CA SER A 97 -21.23 -12.13 2.22
C SER A 97 -21.22 -11.89 3.74
N GLY A 98 -21.12 -10.62 4.14
CA GLY A 98 -21.10 -10.21 5.55
C GLY A 98 -19.75 -10.42 6.27
N LYS A 99 -18.69 -10.84 5.57
CA LYS A 99 -17.34 -11.00 6.14
C LYS A 99 -16.36 -10.00 5.54
N CYS A 100 -15.59 -9.34 6.39
CA CYS A 100 -14.51 -8.44 5.99
C CYS A 100 -13.18 -9.20 5.94
N ASN A 101 -12.93 -9.89 4.82
CA ASN A 101 -11.73 -10.72 4.64
C ASN A 101 -10.68 -10.09 3.71
N TYR A 102 -11.02 -9.00 3.04
CA TYR A 102 -10.14 -8.33 2.09
C TYR A 102 -10.15 -6.82 2.30
N SER A 103 -9.10 -6.16 1.85
CA SER A 103 -9.05 -4.70 1.71
C SER A 103 -8.45 -4.28 0.38
N ILE A 104 -8.80 -3.08 -0.05
CA ILE A 104 -8.05 -2.35 -1.07
C ILE A 104 -7.04 -1.48 -0.33
N THR A 105 -5.78 -1.51 -0.75
CA THR A 105 -4.78 -0.54 -0.32
C THR A 105 -4.30 0.32 -1.48
N CYS A 106 -4.24 1.62 -1.24
CA CYS A 106 -3.70 2.63 -2.16
C CYS A 106 -2.63 3.41 -1.40
N GLY A 107 -1.51 3.74 -2.03
CA GLY A 107 -0.43 4.41 -1.31
C GLY A 107 0.69 4.86 -2.23
N GLN A 108 1.92 4.85 -1.71
CA GLN A 108 3.14 5.27 -2.44
C GLN A 108 3.20 6.77 -2.71
N MET A 109 2.63 7.55 -1.79
CA MET A 109 2.59 8.99 -1.86
C MET A 109 2.86 9.59 -0.48
N LEU A 110 3.22 10.86 -0.46
CA LEU A 110 3.25 11.70 0.73
C LEU A 110 2.12 12.71 0.64
N MET A 111 1.55 13.10 1.77
CA MET A 111 0.74 14.31 1.84
C MET A 111 1.65 15.54 1.87
N ALA A 112 1.21 16.62 1.24
CA ALA A 112 1.93 17.89 1.28
C ALA A 112 2.13 18.35 2.73
N GLY A 113 3.38 18.62 3.11
CA GLY A 113 3.79 18.97 4.47
C GLY A 113 4.46 17.82 5.23
N GLU A 114 4.39 16.58 4.75
CA GLU A 114 5.03 15.42 5.39
C GLU A 114 6.47 15.18 4.92
N GLU A 115 6.96 15.91 3.91
CA GLU A 115 8.25 15.61 3.27
C GLU A 115 9.43 15.78 4.21
N GLU A 116 9.43 16.82 5.04
CA GLU A 116 10.54 17.08 5.97
C GLU A 116 10.70 15.94 6.97
N GLU A 117 9.62 15.56 7.65
CA GLU A 117 9.59 14.45 8.61
C GLU A 117 10.00 13.14 7.92
N PHE A 118 9.43 12.85 6.75
CA PHE A 118 9.79 11.69 5.94
C PHE A 118 11.31 11.60 5.71
N PHE A 119 11.95 12.67 5.22
CA PHE A 119 13.39 12.66 4.96
C PHE A 119 14.25 12.61 6.23
N GLN A 120 13.79 13.18 7.34
CA GLN A 120 14.48 13.09 8.63
C GLN A 120 14.51 11.64 9.14
N GLU A 121 13.39 10.91 9.01
CA GLU A 121 13.28 9.52 9.46
C GLU A 121 14.01 8.52 8.59
N LEU A 122 14.13 8.77 7.27
CA LEU A 122 14.75 7.82 6.32
C LEU A 122 16.13 7.34 6.75
N ARG A 123 16.90 8.15 7.47
CA ARG A 123 18.23 7.73 7.96
C ARG A 123 18.15 6.58 8.96
N PHE A 124 17.20 6.64 9.88
CA PHE A 124 16.98 5.61 10.89
C PHE A 124 16.38 4.36 10.23
N LYS A 125 15.35 4.53 9.40
CA LYS A 125 14.70 3.43 8.67
C LYS A 125 15.67 2.67 7.75
N ALA A 126 16.57 3.39 7.08
CA ALA A 126 17.61 2.77 6.26
C ALA A 126 18.51 1.84 7.09
N SER A 127 18.91 2.28 8.29
CA SER A 127 19.75 1.48 9.19
C SER A 127 19.01 0.26 9.75
N GLU A 128 17.75 0.42 10.17
CA GLU A 128 16.95 -0.67 10.72
C GLU A 128 16.69 -1.78 9.70
N LEU A 129 16.42 -1.38 8.45
CA LEU A 129 16.10 -2.30 7.35
C LEU A 129 17.31 -2.78 6.56
N ASP A 130 18.53 -2.35 6.92
CA ASP A 130 19.78 -2.65 6.20
C ASP A 130 19.72 -2.26 4.71
N LEU A 131 19.25 -1.04 4.46
CA LEU A 131 19.08 -0.47 3.12
C LEU A 131 20.11 0.63 2.83
N ASP A 132 20.47 0.78 1.56
CA ASP A 132 21.32 1.88 1.11
C ASP A 132 20.57 3.20 1.27
N ARG A 133 20.99 3.98 2.27
CA ARG A 133 20.45 5.30 2.57
C ARG A 133 20.48 6.27 1.38
N LYS A 134 21.56 6.26 0.57
CA LYS A 134 21.66 7.16 -0.59
C LYS A 134 20.65 6.78 -1.66
N LYS A 135 20.43 5.49 -1.90
CA LYS A 135 19.38 5.01 -2.80
C LYS A 135 18.00 5.38 -2.28
N LEU A 136 17.72 5.14 -0.99
CA LEU A 136 16.44 5.51 -0.37
C LEU A 136 16.13 6.99 -0.51
N ILE A 137 17.08 7.88 -0.20
CA ILE A 137 16.88 9.34 -0.35
C ILE A 137 16.66 9.71 -1.83
N SER A 138 17.46 9.14 -2.74
CA SER A 138 17.31 9.39 -4.19
C SER A 138 15.94 8.98 -4.70
N PHE A 139 15.44 7.83 -4.27
CA PHE A 139 14.13 7.31 -4.67
C PHE A 139 13.01 8.08 -3.97
N GLY A 140 13.20 8.45 -2.70
CA GLY A 140 12.26 9.24 -1.89
C GLY A 140 11.96 10.60 -2.50
N ARG A 141 12.95 11.27 -3.11
CA ARG A 141 12.76 12.52 -3.86
C ARG A 141 11.84 12.41 -5.07
N ARG A 142 11.56 11.20 -5.53
CA ARG A 142 10.65 10.92 -6.67
C ARG A 142 9.31 10.37 -6.21
N VAL A 143 9.09 10.22 -4.90
CA VAL A 143 7.78 9.87 -4.37
C VAL A 143 6.82 11.01 -4.68
N LYS A 144 5.61 10.65 -5.09
CA LYS A 144 4.57 11.61 -5.43
C LYS A 144 4.08 12.32 -4.16
N VAL A 145 3.98 13.64 -4.21
CA VAL A 145 3.34 14.45 -3.16
C VAL A 145 1.92 14.81 -3.60
N VAL A 146 0.96 14.69 -2.70
CA VAL A 146 -0.47 14.97 -2.93
C VAL A 146 -0.93 16.03 -1.94
N ALA A 147 -1.56 17.10 -2.44
CA ALA A 147 -2.23 18.08 -1.58
C ALA A 147 -3.65 17.62 -1.26
N ALA A 148 -4.14 17.93 -0.06
CA ALA A 148 -5.49 17.59 0.39
C ALA A 148 -6.62 18.32 -0.38
N ASN A 149 -6.28 19.19 -1.33
CA ASN A 149 -7.25 19.95 -2.12
C ASN A 149 -7.79 19.10 -3.28
N PHE A 150 -8.59 18.10 -2.94
CA PHE A 150 -9.47 17.40 -3.87
C PHE A 150 -10.91 17.46 -3.35
N PHE A 151 -11.46 18.67 -3.22
CA PHE A 151 -12.87 19.02 -3.43
C PHE A 151 -12.97 20.53 -3.72
#